data_AF-A0A5B1RBG7-F1
#
_entry.id   AF-A0A5B1RBG7-F1
#
_cell.length_a   1.000
_cell.length_b   1.000
_cell.length_c   1.000
_cell.angle_alpha   90.00
_cell.angle_beta   90.00
_cell.angle_gamma   90.00
#
_symmetry.space_group_name_H-M   'P 1'
#
loop_
_entity.id
_entity.type
_entity.pdbx_description
1 polymer ?
#
loop_
_entity_poly.entity_id
_entity_poly.type
_entity_poly.pdbx_seq_one_letter_code
_entity_poly.pdbx_strand_id
1 'polypeptide(L)'
;MAAGPSTQRSREVNQSLPSQQRHEPQDNHLLPLLDSLPETLSTDILDSAPQIQPRPARAPISDLHFDARAEEIKAIWAAYATAPTGTATNDGSKLLLQCFHSVARWLGDMWWVAHDRWTGFDAEEAQKSLVYVVRTIAAMDCELGRARQVLQLRATVLPRQLRMGNANRNLCRVDVDGIRGLCRLTLWVWRDVLLTILTYRSEQEKSRIQDMLKEMVNVCGWAVLEDVRTAGLDHWARLASDAVEAGASAESTQNGRVVWHYQGQSISSPSPSQCAQVPYWTPTMRSSLPKLGEAITAQAVSLFKLRPERELYEMILRVARKPLDALRARLHQVLVNRAYSSPDAFAVALDVFIMAQQEKQLLSLLECGAHLLRPRDAATHQRAVATLGQHPVLRARALAMVENELLGLVRRMYAHLLAEFPGLATADGVDQIHEIMNPAVSDPARQRRLAEWLRGVRGSMAMPGSQPPRMPVSETVSTVTTPSVVSTLHAPPSEYTSSPEPVVSHAKREPANTEDGKRWNEWLICGSAILGFSETRQEVIRKTKELMPFLQDRETVARMIYWFVFGRLVRCVRR
;
A
#
# COMPACT_ATOMS: atom_id res chain seq x y z
N MET A 1 -32.57 43.67 52.61
CA MET A 1 -32.19 42.39 53.24
C MET A 1 -30.73 42.13 52.87
N ALA A 2 -29.82 42.26 53.83
CA ALA A 2 -28.41 41.95 53.60
C ALA A 2 -28.27 40.43 53.52
N ALA A 3 -27.69 39.92 52.43
CA ALA A 3 -27.36 38.50 52.33
C ALA A 3 -26.37 38.14 53.45
N GLY A 4 -26.63 37.04 54.15
CA GLY A 4 -25.74 36.55 55.20
C GLY A 4 -24.35 36.20 54.63
N PRO A 5 -23.29 36.25 55.44
CA PRO A 5 -21.92 35.96 55.01
C PRO A 5 -21.75 34.55 54.38
N SER A 6 -22.63 33.59 54.70
CA SER A 6 -22.64 32.24 54.12
C SER A 6 -23.04 32.21 52.64
N THR A 7 -24.00 33.05 52.23
CA THR A 7 -24.54 33.08 50.85
C THR A 7 -23.57 33.71 49.86
N GLN A 8 -22.68 34.58 50.34
CA GLN A 8 -21.63 35.19 49.52
C GLN A 8 -20.48 34.22 49.26
N ARG A 9 -20.07 33.45 50.27
CA ARG A 9 -19.04 32.40 50.15
C ARG A 9 -19.47 31.27 49.22
N SER A 10 -20.71 30.81 49.30
CA SER A 10 -21.23 29.75 48.42
C SER A 10 -21.23 30.17 46.95
N ARG A 11 -21.57 31.45 46.66
CA ARG A 11 -21.44 32.02 45.31
C ARG A 11 -20.00 32.10 44.82
N GLU A 12 -19.05 32.51 45.66
CA GLU A 12 -17.63 32.55 45.28
C GLU A 12 -17.09 31.16 44.93
N VAL A 13 -17.45 30.14 45.72
CA VAL A 13 -17.09 28.75 45.43
C VAL A 13 -17.76 28.26 44.13
N ASN A 14 -19.03 28.58 43.88
CA ASN A 14 -19.69 28.24 42.61
C ASN A 14 -19.07 28.96 41.39
N GLN A 15 -18.68 30.22 41.55
CA GLN A 15 -18.01 30.98 40.48
C GLN A 15 -16.60 30.45 40.19
N SER A 16 -15.95 29.80 41.15
CA SER A 16 -14.63 29.20 40.97
C SER A 16 -14.64 27.89 40.16
N LEU A 17 -15.82 27.28 39.94
CA LEU A 17 -15.95 26.04 39.17
C LEU A 17 -15.90 26.29 37.65
N PRO A 18 -15.35 25.34 36.86
CA PRO A 18 -15.37 25.39 35.40
C PRO A 18 -16.79 25.53 34.85
N SER A 19 -16.96 26.25 33.75
CA SER A 19 -18.28 26.54 33.15
C SER A 19 -19.11 25.28 32.83
N GLN A 20 -18.46 24.14 32.54
CA GLN A 20 -19.12 22.86 32.31
C GLN A 20 -19.65 22.17 33.58
N GLN A 21 -19.27 22.61 34.78
CA GLN A 21 -19.78 22.07 36.05
C GLN A 21 -20.85 22.96 36.70
N ARG A 22 -21.01 24.21 36.23
CA ARG A 22 -22.06 25.15 36.66
C ARG A 22 -23.42 24.79 36.07
N HIS A 23 -23.83 23.53 36.15
CA HIS A 23 -25.10 23.10 35.61
C HIS A 23 -26.26 23.55 36.51
N GLU A 24 -27.39 23.85 35.88
CA GLU A 24 -28.71 24.21 36.42
C GLU A 24 -29.20 23.45 37.68
N PRO A 25 -28.83 22.16 37.92
CA PRO A 25 -29.20 21.46 39.16
C PRO A 25 -28.49 22.00 40.42
N GLN A 26 -27.30 22.58 40.29
CA GLN A 26 -26.53 23.09 41.43
C GLN A 26 -27.16 24.36 42.00
N ASP A 27 -27.56 25.28 41.14
CA ASP A 27 -28.16 26.55 41.58
C ASP A 27 -29.59 26.35 42.12
N ASN A 28 -30.34 25.36 41.59
CA ASN A 28 -31.73 25.12 41.98
C ASN A 28 -31.93 24.13 43.14
N HIS A 29 -30.95 23.26 43.43
CA HIS A 29 -31.13 22.22 44.47
C HIS A 29 -30.06 22.26 45.56
N LEU A 30 -28.80 22.50 45.23
CA LEU A 30 -27.71 22.47 46.22
C LEU A 30 -27.63 23.75 47.05
N LEU A 31 -27.81 24.92 46.43
CA LEU A 31 -27.82 26.19 47.16
C LEU A 31 -28.98 26.28 48.18
N PRO A 32 -30.25 25.95 47.83
CA PRO A 32 -31.33 25.94 48.81
C PRO A 32 -31.14 24.91 49.93
N LEU A 33 -30.53 23.75 49.64
CA LEU A 33 -30.20 22.75 50.65
C LEU A 33 -29.12 23.25 51.62
N LEU A 34 -28.08 23.92 51.10
CA LEU A 34 -27.04 24.55 51.93
C LEU A 34 -27.59 25.69 52.79
N ASP A 35 -28.51 26.49 52.25
CA ASP A 35 -29.18 27.58 52.98
C ASP A 35 -30.17 27.05 54.04
N SER A 36 -30.67 25.83 53.90
CA SER A 36 -31.57 25.18 54.86
C SER A 36 -30.86 24.48 56.03
N LEU A 37 -29.54 24.34 55.96
CA LEU A 37 -28.74 23.71 57.01
C LEU A 37 -28.39 24.70 58.12
N PRO A 38 -28.22 24.24 59.38
CA PRO A 38 -27.70 25.06 60.46
C PRO A 38 -26.36 25.69 60.06
N GLU A 39 -26.14 26.97 60.41
CA GLU A 39 -24.95 27.74 59.99
C GLU A 39 -23.65 26.98 60.24
N THR A 40 -23.53 26.30 61.40
CA THR A 40 -22.37 25.50 61.78
C THR A 40 -22.06 24.34 60.83
N LEU A 41 -23.08 23.63 60.35
CA LEU A 41 -22.94 22.54 59.38
C LEU A 41 -22.70 23.08 57.97
N SER A 42 -23.33 24.21 57.62
CA SER A 42 -23.06 24.87 56.34
C SER A 42 -21.61 25.35 56.25
N THR A 43 -21.06 25.90 57.35
CA THR A 43 -19.66 26.33 57.43
C THR A 43 -18.73 25.13 57.44
N ASP A 44 -19.02 24.05 58.18
CA ASP A 44 -18.19 22.84 58.15
C ASP A 44 -18.17 22.18 56.77
N ILE A 45 -19.32 22.12 56.07
CA ILE A 45 -19.39 21.60 54.70
C ILE A 45 -18.66 22.53 53.74
N LEU A 46 -18.80 23.85 53.86
CA LEU A 46 -18.10 24.82 53.02
C LEU A 46 -16.60 24.89 53.31
N ASP A 47 -16.16 24.62 54.53
CA ASP A 47 -14.75 24.58 54.94
C ASP A 47 -14.12 23.21 54.61
N SER A 48 -14.94 22.15 54.55
CA SER A 48 -14.55 20.81 54.05
C SER A 48 -14.61 20.71 52.53
N ALA A 49 -15.47 21.48 51.86
CA ALA A 49 -15.62 21.51 50.41
C ALA A 49 -14.30 21.82 49.67
N PRO A 50 -13.43 22.76 50.08
CA PRO A 50 -12.12 22.94 49.46
C PRO A 50 -11.14 21.81 49.78
N GLN A 51 -11.39 21.00 50.81
CA GLN A 51 -10.61 19.79 51.11
C GLN A 51 -11.08 18.58 50.29
N ILE A 52 -12.37 18.55 49.92
CA ILE A 52 -13.01 17.52 49.09
C ILE A 52 -12.90 17.87 47.60
N GLN A 53 -12.83 19.16 47.25
CA GLN A 53 -12.42 19.58 45.91
C GLN A 53 -11.06 18.95 45.67
N PRO A 54 -10.92 18.04 44.69
CA PRO A 54 -9.61 17.53 44.31
C PRO A 54 -8.82 18.76 43.91
N ARG A 55 -7.95 19.20 44.82
CA ARG A 55 -7.11 20.41 44.74
C ARG A 55 -6.84 20.67 43.27
N PRO A 56 -7.52 21.63 42.60
CA PRO A 56 -7.37 21.79 41.17
C PRO A 56 -5.90 22.04 40.97
N ALA A 57 -5.25 21.05 40.36
CA ALA A 57 -3.83 21.02 40.21
C ALA A 57 -3.51 22.21 39.31
N ARG A 58 -3.18 23.36 39.92
CA ARG A 58 -2.28 24.38 39.39
C ARG A 58 -0.87 23.81 39.18
N ALA A 59 -0.76 22.51 38.86
CA ALA A 59 0.36 22.07 38.06
C ALA A 59 0.19 22.80 36.72
N PRO A 60 1.24 23.45 36.21
CA PRO A 60 1.17 24.12 34.92
C PRO A 60 0.55 23.15 33.93
N ILE A 61 -0.29 23.68 33.05
CA ILE A 61 -0.80 22.96 31.91
C ILE A 61 0.46 22.40 31.24
N SER A 62 0.73 21.11 31.43
CA SER A 62 1.73 20.39 30.65
C SER A 62 1.14 20.36 29.25
N ASP A 63 1.30 21.47 28.53
CA ASP A 63 1.13 21.50 27.10
C ASP A 63 2.05 20.40 26.57
N LEU A 64 1.64 19.76 25.49
CA LEU A 64 2.53 18.84 24.79
C LEU A 64 3.79 19.56 24.29
N HIS A 65 3.77 20.90 24.37
CA HIS A 65 4.80 21.84 23.98
C HIS A 65 5.26 21.49 22.57
N PHE A 66 4.27 21.35 21.66
CA PHE A 66 4.51 20.86 20.32
C PHE A 66 5.67 21.58 19.65
N ASP A 67 5.68 22.92 19.67
CA ASP A 67 6.71 23.72 19.00
C ASP A 67 8.10 23.48 19.61
N ALA A 68 8.20 23.42 20.94
CA ALA A 68 9.47 23.18 21.62
C ALA A 68 10.03 21.77 21.32
N ARG A 69 9.17 20.75 21.33
CA ARG A 69 9.56 19.36 21.05
C ARG A 69 9.87 19.13 19.57
N ALA A 70 9.10 19.74 18.68
CA ALA A 70 9.35 19.68 17.24
C ALA A 70 10.70 20.32 16.90
N GLU A 71 11.00 21.51 17.44
CA GLU A 71 12.30 22.17 17.22
C GLU A 71 13.47 21.40 17.85
N GLU A 72 13.30 20.78 19.03
CA GLU A 72 14.31 19.89 19.62
C GLU A 72 14.66 18.73 18.66
N ILE A 73 13.66 18.00 18.18
CA ILE A 73 13.84 16.85 17.27
C ILE A 73 14.43 17.32 15.93
N LYS A 74 13.94 18.44 15.41
CA LYS A 74 14.43 19.03 14.15
C LYS A 74 15.89 19.46 14.27
N ALA A 75 16.31 20.03 15.40
CA ALA A 75 17.70 20.38 15.66
C ALA A 75 18.60 19.14 15.71
N ILE A 76 18.16 18.06 16.38
CA ILE A 76 18.88 16.77 16.38
C ILE A 76 19.00 16.22 14.96
N TRP A 77 17.92 16.28 14.18
CA TRP A 77 17.90 15.81 12.79
C TRP A 77 18.80 16.64 11.86
N ALA A 78 18.80 17.95 12.02
CA ALA A 78 19.69 18.84 11.27
C ALA A 78 21.17 18.56 11.60
N ALA A 79 21.50 18.37 12.88
CA ALA A 79 22.84 17.97 13.30
C ALA A 79 23.26 16.63 12.68
N TYR A 80 22.34 15.64 12.64
CA TYR A 80 22.57 14.35 11.99
C TYR A 80 22.86 14.52 10.48
N ALA A 81 22.07 15.33 9.78
CA ALA A 81 22.24 15.57 8.34
C ALA A 81 23.57 16.27 7.99
N THR A 82 24.09 17.10 8.90
CA THR A 82 25.40 17.74 8.73
C THR A 82 26.58 16.87 9.13
N ALA A 83 26.35 15.73 9.80
CA ALA A 83 27.43 14.85 10.22
C ALA A 83 28.08 14.18 8.98
N PRO A 84 29.43 14.12 8.91
CA PRO A 84 30.13 13.60 7.73
C PRO A 84 29.77 12.13 7.47
N THR A 85 29.12 11.88 6.34
CA THR A 85 28.55 10.58 5.93
C THR A 85 29.61 9.52 5.59
N GLY A 86 30.88 9.91 5.43
CA GLY A 86 31.94 9.09 4.87
C GLY A 86 32.76 8.26 5.86
N THR A 87 32.63 8.51 7.16
CA THR A 87 33.24 7.67 8.19
C THR A 87 32.13 7.25 9.14
N ALA A 88 32.00 5.95 9.43
CA ALA A 88 31.12 5.42 10.46
C ALA A 88 31.59 5.88 11.85
N THR A 89 31.67 7.19 12.04
CA THR A 89 32.00 7.85 13.28
C THR A 89 30.83 7.63 14.22
N ASN A 90 31.17 7.37 15.48
CA ASN A 90 30.22 7.11 16.56
C ASN A 90 29.21 8.26 16.78
N ASP A 91 29.33 9.39 16.11
CA ASP A 91 28.54 10.58 16.39
C ASP A 91 27.22 10.61 15.60
N GLY A 92 27.20 10.16 14.34
CA GLY A 92 25.95 10.04 13.57
C GLY A 92 25.00 9.02 14.19
N SER A 93 25.53 7.89 14.66
CA SER A 93 24.75 6.86 15.35
C SER A 93 24.21 7.32 16.70
N LYS A 94 24.98 8.11 17.46
CA LYS A 94 24.52 8.75 18.71
C LYS A 94 23.39 9.74 18.46
N LEU A 95 23.48 10.58 17.42
CA LEU A 95 22.43 11.56 17.11
C LEU A 95 21.12 10.87 16.71
N LEU A 96 21.20 9.78 15.93
CA LEU A 96 20.03 8.99 15.59
C LEU A 96 19.42 8.31 16.83
N LEU A 97 20.26 7.77 17.73
CA LEU A 97 19.81 7.20 19.00
C LEU A 97 19.17 8.27 19.91
N GLN A 98 19.73 9.48 19.94
CA GLN A 98 19.17 10.61 20.67
C GLN A 98 17.81 11.02 20.11
N CYS A 99 17.68 11.11 18.78
CA CYS A 99 16.39 11.37 18.12
C CYS A 99 15.36 10.29 18.48
N PHE A 100 15.77 9.02 18.40
CA PHE A 100 14.94 7.88 18.80
C PHE A 100 14.45 7.99 20.25
N HIS A 101 15.32 8.33 21.20
CA HIS A 101 14.96 8.54 22.61
C HIS A 101 14.05 9.75 22.83
N SER A 102 14.31 10.88 22.17
CA SER A 102 13.46 12.07 22.24
C SER A 102 12.05 11.77 21.71
N VAL A 103 11.93 11.06 20.59
CA VAL A 103 10.64 10.60 20.05
C VAL A 103 9.93 9.63 20.99
N ALA A 104 10.63 8.61 21.49
CA ALA A 104 10.07 7.62 22.41
C ALA A 104 9.51 8.28 23.68
N ARG A 105 10.28 9.23 24.25
CA ARG A 105 9.88 9.99 25.43
C ARG A 105 8.66 10.85 25.14
N TRP A 106 8.62 11.54 24.01
CA TRP A 106 7.50 12.40 23.65
C TRP A 106 6.21 11.61 23.43
N LEU A 107 6.27 10.41 22.84
CA LEU A 107 5.13 9.48 22.79
C LEU A 107 4.62 9.11 24.19
N GLY A 108 5.52 8.91 25.15
CA GLY A 108 5.17 8.70 26.56
C GLY A 108 4.45 9.91 27.18
N ASP A 109 4.95 11.11 26.90
CA ASP A 109 4.33 12.37 27.35
C ASP A 109 2.92 12.53 26.72
N MET A 110 2.75 12.25 25.43
CA MET A 110 1.45 12.28 24.73
C MET A 110 0.43 11.30 25.31
N TRP A 111 0.85 10.04 25.49
CA TRP A 111 0.01 9.02 26.09
C TRP A 111 -0.41 9.41 27.50
N TRP A 112 0.53 9.93 28.29
CA TRP A 112 0.26 10.37 29.66
C TRP A 112 -0.73 11.54 29.68
N VAL A 113 -0.56 12.55 28.83
CA VAL A 113 -1.49 13.69 28.74
C VAL A 113 -2.91 13.22 28.40
N ALA A 114 -3.05 12.31 27.42
CA ALA A 114 -4.35 11.77 27.06
C ALA A 114 -4.98 10.95 28.20
N HIS A 115 -4.20 10.14 28.90
CA HIS A 115 -4.70 9.25 29.96
C HIS A 115 -4.88 9.92 31.32
N ASP A 116 -4.13 10.97 31.66
CA ASP A 116 -4.28 11.67 32.96
C ASP A 116 -5.34 12.78 32.88
N ARG A 117 -5.45 13.45 31.72
CA ARG A 117 -6.30 14.63 31.53
C ARG A 117 -7.47 14.37 30.59
N TRP A 118 -8.25 13.33 30.88
CA TRP A 118 -9.37 12.84 30.05
C TRP A 118 -10.24 13.93 29.40
N THR A 119 -10.49 15.04 30.09
CA THR A 119 -11.38 16.12 29.64
C THR A 119 -10.68 17.39 29.15
N GLY A 120 -9.38 17.57 29.41
CA GLY A 120 -8.71 18.88 29.30
C GLY A 120 -7.52 18.95 28.35
N PHE A 121 -7.12 17.85 27.71
CA PHE A 121 -5.99 17.91 26.75
C PHE A 121 -6.42 18.44 25.39
N ASP A 122 -5.57 19.18 24.69
CA ASP A 122 -5.84 19.62 23.33
C ASP A 122 -5.68 18.43 22.35
N ALA A 123 -6.81 17.97 21.80
CA ALA A 123 -6.84 16.84 20.87
C ALA A 123 -6.16 17.17 19.53
N GLU A 124 -6.19 18.44 19.12
CA GLU A 124 -5.58 18.91 17.89
C GLU A 124 -4.06 18.98 18.03
N GLU A 125 -3.57 19.50 19.15
CA GLU A 125 -2.13 19.48 19.45
C GLU A 125 -1.60 18.04 19.57
N ALA A 126 -2.35 17.13 20.22
CA ALA A 126 -1.99 15.72 20.29
C ALA A 126 -1.90 15.07 18.92
N GLN A 127 -2.87 15.33 18.04
CA GLN A 127 -2.87 14.83 16.67
C GLN A 127 -1.68 15.38 15.87
N LYS A 128 -1.46 16.70 15.91
CA LYS A 128 -0.34 17.37 15.24
C LYS A 128 1.00 16.79 15.69
N SER A 129 1.14 16.52 16.98
CA SER A 129 2.33 15.90 17.58
C SER A 129 2.55 14.47 17.08
N LEU A 130 1.51 13.64 17.05
CA LEU A 130 1.61 12.25 16.56
C LEU A 130 1.95 12.19 15.06
N VAL A 131 1.34 13.06 14.25
CA VAL A 131 1.66 13.20 12.82
C VAL A 131 3.13 13.58 12.62
N TYR A 132 3.66 14.51 13.41
CA TYR A 132 5.07 14.89 13.35
C TYR A 132 6.00 13.75 13.75
N VAL A 133 5.66 13.02 14.82
CA VAL A 133 6.40 11.84 15.27
C VAL A 133 6.47 10.79 14.17
N VAL A 134 5.36 10.45 13.51
CA VAL A 134 5.37 9.47 12.40
C VAL A 134 6.27 9.90 11.26
N ARG A 135 6.22 11.17 10.84
CA ARG A 135 7.10 11.69 9.79
C ARG A 135 8.57 11.57 10.17
N THR A 136 8.89 11.84 11.44
CA THR A 136 10.24 11.69 11.98
C THR A 136 10.67 10.22 11.96
N ILE A 137 9.80 9.31 12.39
CA ILE A 137 10.05 7.87 12.37
C ILE A 137 10.29 7.36 10.94
N ALA A 138 9.50 7.81 9.97
CA ALA A 138 9.69 7.46 8.56
C ALA A 138 11.03 7.96 8.02
N ALA A 139 11.43 9.19 8.37
CA ALA A 139 12.75 9.72 8.02
C ALA A 139 13.90 8.91 8.65
N MET A 140 13.77 8.53 9.92
CA MET A 140 14.72 7.63 10.59
C MET A 140 14.82 6.26 9.89
N ASP A 141 13.70 5.68 9.46
CA ASP A 141 13.66 4.38 8.78
C ASP A 141 14.39 4.40 7.43
N CYS A 142 14.18 5.47 6.65
CA CYS A 142 14.88 5.66 5.38
C CYS A 142 16.41 5.72 5.55
N GLU A 143 16.91 6.38 6.60
CA GLU A 143 18.35 6.49 6.86
C GLU A 143 18.95 5.19 7.42
N LEU A 144 18.24 4.48 8.32
CA LEU A 144 18.68 3.15 8.77
C LEU A 144 18.73 2.12 7.65
N GLY A 145 17.82 2.20 6.67
CA GLY A 145 17.83 1.34 5.48
C GLY A 145 19.14 1.43 4.68
N ARG A 146 19.88 2.54 4.81
CA ARG A 146 21.21 2.75 4.22
C ARG A 146 22.35 2.27 5.14
N ALA A 147 22.18 2.39 6.46
CA ALA A 147 23.18 2.07 7.47
C ALA A 147 23.05 0.66 8.09
N ARG A 148 22.60 -0.32 7.29
CA ARG A 148 21.88 -1.57 7.63
C ARG A 148 22.23 -2.41 8.89
N GLN A 149 23.28 -2.20 9.68
CA GLN A 149 23.78 -3.28 10.55
C GLN A 149 24.26 -2.98 11.98
N VAL A 150 24.24 -1.76 12.55
CA VAL A 150 24.95 -1.54 13.84
C VAL A 150 24.11 -1.03 15.01
N LEU A 151 22.93 -0.45 14.79
CA LEU A 151 22.21 0.23 15.88
C LEU A 151 21.09 -0.62 16.48
N GLN A 152 21.36 -1.22 17.64
CA GLN A 152 20.31 -1.70 18.54
C GLN A 152 19.66 -0.49 19.23
N LEU A 153 18.56 0.00 18.67
CA LEU A 153 17.77 1.07 19.28
C LEU A 153 16.85 0.48 20.34
N ARG A 154 17.08 0.81 21.60
CA ARG A 154 16.20 0.45 22.72
C ARG A 154 15.83 1.68 23.52
N ALA A 155 14.55 1.84 23.83
CA ALA A 155 14.05 2.88 24.72
C ALA A 155 13.14 2.27 25.77
N THR A 156 13.30 2.72 27.00
CA THR A 156 12.31 2.50 28.05
C THR A 156 11.53 3.80 28.23
N VAL A 157 10.28 3.79 27.83
CA VAL A 157 9.35 4.89 28.04
C VAL A 157 8.66 4.67 29.38
N LEU A 158 8.85 5.62 30.30
CA LEU A 158 8.16 5.66 31.59
C LEU A 158 7.04 6.69 31.50
N PRO A 159 5.81 6.31 31.12
CA PRO A 159 4.67 7.18 31.39
C PRO A 159 4.63 7.51 32.89
N ARG A 160 4.55 8.81 33.21
CA ARG A 160 4.63 9.33 34.59
C ARG A 160 3.63 8.61 35.51
N GLN A 161 4.01 8.45 36.78
CA GLN A 161 3.22 7.75 37.81
C GLN A 161 1.76 8.21 37.81
N LEU A 162 0.84 7.28 37.52
CA LEU A 162 -0.59 7.49 37.70
C LEU A 162 -0.86 7.54 39.21
N ARG A 163 -1.33 8.69 39.71
CA ARG A 163 -1.83 8.79 41.09
C ARG A 163 -3.27 8.27 41.15
N MET A 164 -3.44 6.95 41.22
CA MET A 164 -4.74 6.36 41.54
C MET A 164 -4.88 6.15 43.05
N GLY A 165 -5.30 7.19 43.78
CA GLY A 165 -5.67 7.10 45.21
C GLY A 165 -4.57 6.61 46.17
N ASN A 166 -4.97 6.21 47.38
CA ASN A 166 -4.09 5.80 48.48
C ASN A 166 -3.40 4.42 48.27
N ALA A 167 -3.67 3.74 47.15
CA ALA A 167 -3.05 2.46 46.84
C ALA A 167 -1.84 2.64 45.91
N ASN A 168 -0.76 1.94 46.22
CA ASN A 168 0.56 2.04 45.59
C ASN A 168 0.53 2.19 44.05
N ARG A 169 1.08 3.34 43.61
CA ARG A 169 1.84 3.61 42.38
C ARG A 169 1.81 2.50 41.32
N ASN A 170 0.86 2.57 40.39
CA ASN A 170 0.91 1.78 39.16
C ASN A 170 1.86 2.47 38.17
N LEU A 171 3.12 2.05 38.14
CA LEU A 171 4.08 2.46 37.11
C LEU A 171 3.79 1.64 35.86
N CYS A 172 3.39 2.31 34.78
CA CYS A 172 3.43 1.71 33.46
C CYS A 172 4.83 1.96 32.88
N ARG A 173 5.46 0.94 32.31
CA ARG A 173 6.76 1.02 31.64
C ARG A 173 6.62 0.37 30.27
N VAL A 174 7.14 0.99 29.23
CA VAL A 174 7.12 0.43 27.88
C VAL A 174 8.54 0.29 27.39
N ASP A 175 8.96 -0.93 27.08
CA ASP A 175 10.23 -1.15 26.40
C ASP A 175 9.96 -1.26 24.90
N VAL A 176 10.69 -0.46 24.12
CA VAL A 176 10.56 -0.32 22.68
C VAL A 176 11.87 -0.73 22.02
N ASP A 177 11.80 -1.71 21.13
CA ASP A 177 12.93 -2.20 20.35
C ASP A 177 12.80 -1.78 18.88
N GLY A 178 13.74 -0.97 18.41
CA GLY A 178 13.87 -0.57 17.01
C GLY A 178 12.84 0.47 16.52
N ILE A 179 13.06 0.98 15.30
CA ILE A 179 12.15 1.95 14.65
C ILE A 179 10.75 1.37 14.48
N ARG A 180 10.65 0.09 14.11
CA ARG A 180 9.36 -0.62 14.03
C ARG A 180 8.62 -0.63 15.37
N GLY A 181 9.36 -0.67 16.48
CA GLY A 181 8.82 -0.58 17.83
C GLY A 181 8.22 0.79 18.08
N LEU A 182 8.87 1.86 17.62
CA LEU A 182 8.31 3.22 17.68
C LEU A 182 7.06 3.38 16.82
N CYS A 183 7.01 2.78 15.62
CA CYS A 183 5.79 2.77 14.81
C CYS A 183 4.62 2.15 15.58
N ARG A 184 4.84 0.98 16.20
CA ARG A 184 3.83 0.29 17.02
C ARG A 184 3.44 1.09 18.25
N LEU A 185 4.41 1.67 18.97
CA LEU A 185 4.12 2.55 20.10
C LEU A 185 3.27 3.74 19.64
N THR A 186 3.57 4.34 18.49
CA THR A 186 2.80 5.48 17.97
C THR A 186 1.35 5.10 17.67
N LEU A 187 1.12 3.94 17.02
CA LEU A 187 -0.23 3.42 16.76
C LEU A 187 -0.99 3.13 18.05
N TRP A 188 -0.28 2.63 19.06
CA TRP A 188 -0.83 2.40 20.38
C TRP A 188 -1.28 3.72 21.02
N VAL A 189 -0.42 4.75 21.03
CA VAL A 189 -0.76 6.07 21.59
C VAL A 189 -1.93 6.69 20.83
N TRP A 190 -1.94 6.61 19.49
CA TRP A 190 -3.07 7.08 18.68
C TRP A 190 -4.39 6.41 19.06
N ARG A 191 -4.40 5.08 19.19
CA ARG A 191 -5.59 4.33 19.60
C ARG A 191 -6.12 4.82 20.94
N ASP A 192 -5.25 4.99 21.92
CA ASP A 192 -5.63 5.41 23.26
C ASP A 192 -6.11 6.86 23.30
N VAL A 193 -5.50 7.76 22.52
CA VAL A 193 -5.97 9.15 22.30
C VAL A 193 -7.37 9.16 21.71
N LEU A 194 -7.61 8.40 20.63
CA LEU A 194 -8.92 8.31 19.97
C LEU A 194 -9.99 7.74 20.92
N LEU A 195 -9.65 6.72 21.71
CA LEU A 195 -10.56 6.16 22.71
C LEU A 195 -10.88 7.17 23.82
N THR A 196 -9.89 7.95 24.25
CA THR A 196 -10.11 9.01 25.24
C THR A 196 -11.08 10.06 24.70
N ILE A 197 -10.91 10.49 23.45
CA ILE A 197 -11.83 11.44 22.78
C ILE A 197 -13.25 10.86 22.71
N LEU A 198 -13.41 9.62 22.24
CA LEU A 198 -14.71 8.95 22.16
C LEU A 198 -15.41 8.84 23.51
N THR A 199 -14.64 8.64 24.57
CA THR A 199 -15.16 8.32 25.90
C THR A 199 -15.53 9.57 26.68
N TYR A 200 -14.68 10.59 26.68
CA TYR A 200 -14.73 11.67 27.66
C TYR A 200 -14.97 13.06 27.08
N ARG A 201 -14.88 13.21 25.75
CA ARG A 201 -14.97 14.54 25.10
C ARG A 201 -16.37 14.84 24.58
N SER A 202 -16.58 16.09 24.18
CA SER A 202 -17.86 16.56 23.62
C SER A 202 -18.17 15.91 22.26
N GLU A 203 -19.43 15.88 21.85
CA GLU A 203 -19.81 15.34 20.52
C GLU A 203 -19.16 16.10 19.36
N GLN A 204 -18.94 17.41 19.52
CA GLN A 204 -18.20 18.22 18.55
C GLN A 204 -16.75 17.72 18.42
N GLU A 205 -16.07 17.42 19.53
CA GLU A 205 -14.71 16.86 19.48
C GLU A 205 -14.68 15.43 18.92
N LYS A 206 -15.71 14.62 19.21
CA LYS A 206 -15.84 13.28 18.62
C LYS A 206 -15.97 13.33 17.10
N SER A 207 -16.63 14.34 16.53
CA SER A 207 -16.70 14.49 15.07
C SER A 207 -15.33 14.70 14.41
N ARG A 208 -14.33 15.22 15.15
CA ARG A 208 -12.95 15.41 14.64
C ARG A 208 -12.20 14.09 14.43
N ILE A 209 -12.68 12.97 14.98
CA ILE A 209 -12.02 11.66 14.83
C ILE A 209 -11.89 11.26 13.37
N GLN A 210 -12.87 11.60 12.53
CA GLN A 210 -12.79 11.29 11.10
C GLN A 210 -11.64 12.06 10.43
N ASP A 211 -11.44 13.33 10.79
CA ASP A 211 -10.33 14.14 10.28
C ASP A 211 -8.98 13.61 10.79
N MET A 212 -8.90 13.23 12.06
CA MET A 212 -7.69 12.59 12.62
C MET A 212 -7.35 11.28 11.88
N LEU A 213 -8.33 10.40 11.64
CA LEU A 213 -8.13 9.16 10.89
C LEU A 213 -7.74 9.44 9.43
N LYS A 214 -8.30 10.48 8.81
CA LYS A 214 -7.92 10.92 7.45
C LYS A 214 -6.47 11.40 7.41
N GLU A 215 -6.02 12.19 8.38
CA GLU A 215 -4.62 12.61 8.49
C GLU A 215 -3.68 11.42 8.72
N MET A 216 -4.06 10.46 9.56
CA MET A 216 -3.30 9.24 9.75
C MET A 216 -3.11 8.48 8.43
N VAL A 217 -4.17 8.35 7.63
CA VAL A 217 -4.11 7.74 6.30
C VAL A 217 -3.21 8.53 5.36
N ASN A 218 -3.25 9.85 5.40
CA ASN A 218 -2.40 10.70 4.55
C ASN A 218 -0.90 10.51 4.83
N VAL A 219 -0.53 10.16 6.07
CA VAL A 219 0.87 9.99 6.48
C VAL A 219 1.33 8.53 6.42
N CYS A 220 0.49 7.58 6.83
CA CYS A 220 0.84 6.16 6.96
C CYS A 220 0.29 5.28 5.83
N GLY A 221 -0.59 5.79 4.97
CA GLY A 221 -1.38 4.98 4.04
C GLY A 221 -2.61 4.34 4.72
N TRP A 222 -3.51 3.77 3.92
CA TRP A 222 -4.80 3.27 4.43
C TRP A 222 -4.70 2.01 5.28
N ALA A 223 -3.62 1.22 5.12
CA ALA A 223 -3.42 -0.02 5.89
C ALA A 223 -3.35 0.24 7.40
N VAL A 224 -2.94 1.45 7.80
CA VAL A 224 -2.87 1.89 9.20
C VAL A 224 -4.22 1.78 9.92
N LEU A 225 -5.34 1.90 9.20
CA LEU A 225 -6.68 1.85 9.76
C LEU A 225 -6.98 0.50 10.43
N GLU A 226 -6.48 -0.59 9.85
CA GLU A 226 -6.59 -1.94 10.44
C GLU A 226 -5.75 -2.03 11.72
N ASP A 227 -4.55 -1.45 11.68
CA ASP A 227 -3.56 -1.55 12.74
C ASP A 227 -3.87 -0.70 13.97
N VAL A 228 -4.52 0.46 13.82
CA VAL A 228 -4.87 1.30 14.98
C VAL A 228 -5.71 0.54 15.99
N ARG A 229 -6.64 -0.30 15.52
CA ARG A 229 -7.49 -1.09 16.41
C ARG A 229 -6.68 -2.09 17.24
N THR A 230 -5.66 -2.70 16.66
CA THR A 230 -4.84 -3.75 17.30
C THR A 230 -3.46 -3.26 17.74
N ALA A 231 -3.22 -1.94 17.67
CA ALA A 231 -1.91 -1.31 17.89
C ALA A 231 -0.77 -1.93 17.05
N GLY A 232 -1.06 -2.33 15.80
CA GLY A 232 -0.08 -2.84 14.85
C GLY A 232 0.38 -4.29 15.11
N LEU A 233 -0.46 -5.12 15.74
CA LEU A 233 -0.10 -6.52 15.98
C LEU A 233 -0.32 -7.40 14.74
N ASP A 234 -1.36 -7.14 13.95
CA ASP A 234 -1.80 -8.03 12.87
C ASP A 234 -1.07 -7.80 11.52
N HIS A 235 -0.83 -6.54 11.12
CA HIS A 235 -0.17 -6.26 9.84
C HIS A 235 1.31 -6.65 9.85
N TRP A 236 2.00 -6.37 10.95
CA TRP A 236 3.43 -6.66 11.06
C TRP A 236 3.74 -8.14 11.27
N ALA A 237 2.81 -8.91 11.85
CA ALA A 237 2.93 -10.36 11.89
C ALA A 237 2.90 -10.97 10.46
N ARG A 238 2.10 -10.40 9.56
CA ARG A 238 2.04 -10.82 8.14
C ARG A 238 3.32 -10.49 7.38
N LEU A 239 3.81 -9.26 7.51
CA LEU A 239 5.10 -8.86 6.90
C LEU A 239 6.30 -9.68 7.40
N ALA A 240 6.27 -10.10 8.67
CA ALA A 240 7.30 -10.98 9.21
C ALA A 240 7.21 -12.39 8.62
N SER A 241 6.00 -12.91 8.39
CA SER A 241 5.79 -14.23 7.78
C SER A 241 6.33 -14.28 6.34
N ASP A 242 6.07 -13.23 5.54
CA ASP A 242 6.54 -13.15 4.15
C ASP A 242 8.07 -13.04 4.06
N ALA A 243 8.72 -12.44 5.08
CA ALA A 243 10.17 -12.31 5.14
C ALA A 243 10.88 -13.61 5.54
N VAL A 244 10.22 -14.51 6.29
CA VAL A 244 10.77 -15.83 6.64
C VAL A 244 10.88 -16.72 5.40
N GLU A 245 9.95 -16.62 4.46
CA GLU A 245 10.05 -17.33 3.17
C GLU A 245 11.23 -16.82 2.31
N ALA A 246 11.69 -15.59 2.52
CA ALA A 246 12.84 -15.00 1.84
C ALA A 246 14.20 -15.34 2.48
N GLY A 247 14.26 -16.28 3.43
CA GLY A 247 15.52 -16.76 4.03
C GLY A 247 16.19 -15.79 5.01
N ALA A 248 15.43 -14.86 5.60
CA ALA A 248 15.97 -13.93 6.60
C ALA A 248 16.31 -14.66 7.92
N SER A 249 17.52 -14.40 8.44
CA SER A 249 18.01 -14.90 9.74
C SER A 249 17.05 -14.56 10.88
N ALA A 250 16.86 -15.54 11.80
CA ALA A 250 16.00 -15.44 12.98
C ALA A 250 16.33 -14.24 13.89
N GLU A 251 17.55 -13.70 13.85
CA GLU A 251 17.93 -12.52 14.64
C GLU A 251 17.23 -11.22 14.19
N SER A 252 16.73 -11.14 12.95
CA SER A 252 15.99 -9.96 12.47
C SER A 252 14.59 -9.81 13.10
N THR A 253 14.08 -10.86 13.75
CA THR A 253 12.70 -10.91 14.28
C THR A 253 12.48 -10.09 15.55
N GLN A 254 13.54 -9.68 16.26
CA GLN A 254 13.41 -8.84 17.46
C GLN A 254 13.19 -7.35 17.15
N ASN A 255 13.47 -6.91 15.93
CA ASN A 255 13.27 -5.52 15.52
C ASN A 255 11.76 -5.22 15.41
N GLY A 256 11.22 -4.43 16.34
CA GLY A 256 9.81 -4.09 16.40
C GLY A 256 9.07 -4.55 17.65
N ARG A 257 9.74 -5.17 18.61
CA ARG A 257 9.10 -5.58 19.86
C ARG A 257 8.71 -4.35 20.68
N VAL A 258 7.47 -4.36 21.20
CA VAL A 258 7.00 -3.42 22.21
C VAL A 258 6.51 -4.24 23.39
N VAL A 259 7.10 -4.04 24.56
CA VAL A 259 6.75 -4.76 25.79
C VAL A 259 6.16 -3.77 26.77
N TRP A 260 4.90 -3.99 27.14
CA TRP A 260 4.23 -3.18 28.14
C TRP A 260 4.32 -3.85 29.49
N HIS A 261 4.84 -3.15 30.48
CA HIS A 261 4.86 -3.56 31.87
C HIS A 261 3.79 -2.76 32.60
N TYR A 262 2.77 -3.46 33.11
CA TYR A 262 1.72 -2.86 33.93
C TYR A 262 1.52 -3.71 35.18
N GLN A 263 1.62 -3.11 36.36
CA GLN A 263 1.46 -3.81 37.65
C GLN A 263 2.39 -5.04 37.78
N GLY A 264 3.61 -4.95 37.26
CA GLY A 264 4.58 -6.06 37.27
C GLY A 264 4.30 -7.18 36.27
N GLN A 265 3.23 -7.07 35.47
CA GLN A 265 2.94 -7.99 34.37
C GLN A 265 3.46 -7.43 33.05
N SER A 266 4.26 -8.24 32.36
CA SER A 266 4.80 -7.93 31.03
C SER A 266 3.87 -8.48 29.96
N ILE A 267 3.17 -7.59 29.25
CA ILE A 267 2.37 -7.91 28.08
C ILE A 267 3.27 -7.68 26.86
N SER A 268 3.96 -8.73 26.43
CA SER A 268 4.65 -8.74 25.15
C SER A 268 3.75 -9.34 24.09
N SER A 269 3.45 -8.56 23.05
CA SER A 269 2.74 -9.03 21.85
C SER A 269 1.34 -9.59 22.14
N PRO A 270 0.37 -8.73 22.54
CA PRO A 270 -0.97 -9.22 22.84
C PRO A 270 -1.56 -10.01 21.67
N SER A 271 -2.25 -11.12 21.95
CA SER A 271 -3.21 -11.61 20.96
C SER A 271 -4.25 -10.51 20.67
N PRO A 272 -4.96 -10.54 19.52
CA PRO A 272 -6.04 -9.58 19.26
C PRO A 272 -7.09 -9.51 20.39
N SER A 273 -7.32 -10.64 21.08
CA SER A 273 -8.18 -10.71 22.27
C SER A 273 -7.59 -10.00 23.50
N GLN A 274 -6.27 -10.12 23.73
CA GLN A 274 -5.58 -9.40 24.82
C GLN A 274 -5.47 -7.89 24.53
N CYS A 275 -5.39 -7.51 23.26
CA CYS A 275 -5.37 -6.10 22.84
C CYS A 275 -6.69 -5.36 23.15
N ALA A 276 -7.80 -6.11 23.31
CA ALA A 276 -9.07 -5.56 23.78
C ALA A 276 -9.19 -5.49 25.33
N GLN A 277 -8.26 -6.11 26.05
CA GLN A 277 -8.28 -6.28 27.51
C GLN A 277 -7.13 -5.52 28.18
N VAL A 278 -6.80 -4.33 27.67
CA VAL A 278 -5.75 -3.51 28.26
C VAL A 278 -6.16 -3.11 29.69
N PRO A 279 -5.38 -3.48 30.72
CA PRO A 279 -5.83 -3.43 32.11
C PRO A 279 -6.03 -2.00 32.64
N TYR A 280 -5.32 -1.01 32.07
CA TYR A 280 -5.47 0.39 32.45
C TYR A 280 -6.61 1.13 31.74
N TRP A 281 -7.29 0.50 30.77
CA TRP A 281 -8.49 1.09 30.21
C TRP A 281 -9.63 1.03 31.21
N THR A 282 -10.31 2.15 31.40
CA THR A 282 -11.55 2.18 32.16
C THR A 282 -12.63 1.36 31.44
N PRO A 283 -13.66 0.85 32.15
CA PRO A 283 -14.79 0.18 31.50
C PRO A 283 -15.44 1.01 30.39
N THR A 284 -15.47 2.34 30.55
CA THR A 284 -16.04 3.28 29.58
C THR A 284 -15.17 3.42 28.32
N MET A 285 -13.84 3.37 28.45
CA MET A 285 -12.96 3.31 27.27
C MET A 285 -13.17 2.01 26.50
N ARG A 286 -13.29 0.88 27.20
CA ARG A 286 -13.55 -0.42 26.56
C ARG A 286 -14.89 -0.45 25.84
N SER A 287 -15.93 0.16 26.42
CA SER A 287 -17.24 0.26 25.77
C SER A 287 -17.26 1.20 24.55
N SER A 288 -16.20 2.02 24.36
CA SER A 288 -16.01 2.89 23.20
C SER A 288 -15.23 2.24 22.04
N LEU A 289 -14.60 1.09 22.24
CA LEU A 289 -13.96 0.31 21.16
C LEU A 289 -14.89 0.00 19.96
N PRO A 290 -16.19 -0.35 20.16
CA PRO A 290 -17.16 -0.44 19.08
C PRO A 290 -17.22 0.80 18.19
N LYS A 291 -17.35 1.98 18.82
CA LYS A 291 -17.48 3.27 18.14
C LYS A 291 -16.22 3.61 17.37
N LEU A 292 -15.04 3.28 17.91
CA LEU A 292 -13.77 3.42 17.19
C LEU A 292 -13.75 2.53 15.93
N GLY A 293 -14.19 1.27 16.04
CA GLY A 293 -14.31 0.36 14.91
C GLY A 293 -15.26 0.85 13.82
N GLU A 294 -16.39 1.45 14.21
CA GLU A 294 -17.34 2.10 13.29
C GLU A 294 -16.72 3.31 12.60
N ALA A 295 -16.01 4.16 13.34
CA ALA A 295 -15.31 5.33 12.80
C ALA A 295 -14.23 4.93 11.78
N ILE A 296 -13.43 3.90 12.09
CA ILE A 296 -12.41 3.34 11.20
C ILE A 296 -13.07 2.77 9.94
N THR A 297 -14.14 1.99 10.10
CA THR A 297 -14.89 1.41 8.96
C THR A 297 -15.47 2.49 8.07
N ALA A 298 -16.06 3.55 8.66
CA ALA A 298 -16.60 4.68 7.91
C ALA A 298 -15.53 5.38 7.08
N GLN A 299 -14.35 5.65 7.68
CA GLN A 299 -13.23 6.26 6.98
C GLN A 299 -12.70 5.35 5.86
N ALA A 300 -12.54 4.06 6.11
CA ALA A 300 -12.10 3.10 5.10
C ALA A 300 -13.07 3.01 3.92
N VAL A 301 -14.39 3.01 4.17
CA VAL A 301 -15.40 3.05 3.11
C VAL A 301 -15.36 4.38 2.35
N SER A 302 -15.08 5.51 3.01
CA SER A 302 -14.89 6.81 2.36
C SER A 302 -13.72 6.77 1.39
N LEU A 303 -12.58 6.19 1.80
CA LEU A 303 -11.42 5.98 0.94
C LEU A 303 -11.75 5.06 -0.25
N PHE A 304 -12.46 3.96 0.00
CA PHE A 304 -12.85 3.03 -1.06
C PHE A 304 -13.76 3.67 -2.11
N LYS A 305 -14.64 4.60 -1.70
CA LYS A 305 -15.46 5.39 -2.64
C LYS A 305 -14.64 6.30 -3.55
N LEU A 306 -13.49 6.79 -3.06
CA LEU A 306 -12.58 7.66 -3.81
C LEU A 306 -11.68 6.84 -4.73
N ARG A 307 -11.09 5.76 -4.20
CA ARG A 307 -10.14 4.90 -4.88
C ARG A 307 -10.38 3.44 -4.45
N PRO A 308 -11.20 2.70 -5.22
CA PRO A 308 -11.41 1.29 -4.95
C PRO A 308 -10.11 0.51 -5.11
N GLU A 309 -9.76 -0.31 -4.11
CA GLU A 309 -8.63 -1.25 -4.14
C GLU A 309 -9.08 -2.58 -3.53
N ARG A 310 -8.55 -3.70 -4.04
CA ARG A 310 -8.96 -5.04 -3.59
C ARG A 310 -8.58 -5.24 -2.12
N GLU A 311 -7.36 -4.89 -1.76
CA GLU A 311 -6.82 -5.06 -0.41
C GLU A 311 -7.57 -4.17 0.59
N LEU A 312 -7.97 -2.97 0.16
CA LEU A 312 -8.82 -2.08 0.95
C LEU A 312 -10.22 -2.66 1.17
N TYR A 313 -10.83 -3.28 0.15
CA TYR A 313 -12.10 -4.00 0.30
C TYR A 313 -11.98 -5.14 1.33
N GLU A 314 -10.94 -5.96 1.23
CA GLU A 314 -10.70 -7.06 2.19
C GLU A 314 -10.48 -6.52 3.61
N MET A 315 -9.70 -5.46 3.76
CA MET A 315 -9.47 -4.80 5.04
C MET A 315 -10.77 -4.27 5.67
N ILE A 316 -11.62 -3.60 4.88
CA ILE A 316 -12.92 -3.11 5.35
C ILE A 316 -13.75 -4.25 5.92
N LEU A 317 -13.79 -5.41 5.24
CA LEU A 317 -14.54 -6.57 5.72
C LEU A 317 -13.93 -7.20 6.99
N ARG A 318 -12.61 -7.15 7.18
CA ARG A 318 -11.95 -7.63 8.41
C ARG A 318 -12.21 -6.72 9.60
N VAL A 319 -12.18 -5.40 9.40
CA VAL A 319 -12.31 -4.41 10.49
C VAL A 319 -13.77 -4.16 10.86
N ALA A 320 -14.67 -4.24 9.89
CA ALA A 320 -16.09 -4.00 10.10
C ALA A 320 -16.71 -4.98 11.09
N ARG A 321 -17.69 -4.47 11.85
CA ARG A 321 -18.57 -5.30 12.66
C ARG A 321 -19.75 -5.79 11.82
N LYS A 322 -20.37 -6.90 12.26
CA LYS A 322 -21.59 -7.44 11.64
C LYS A 322 -22.72 -6.38 11.69
N PRO A 323 -23.61 -6.32 10.68
CA PRO A 323 -23.79 -7.27 9.57
C PRO A 323 -22.92 -6.97 8.34
N LEU A 324 -22.12 -7.95 7.93
CA LEU A 324 -21.20 -7.81 6.79
C LEU A 324 -21.92 -7.74 5.43
N ASP A 325 -23.12 -8.30 5.32
CA ASP A 325 -23.81 -8.42 4.02
C ASP A 325 -24.30 -7.06 3.51
N ALA A 326 -24.87 -6.22 4.38
CA ALA A 326 -25.25 -4.86 4.03
C ALA A 326 -24.04 -4.01 3.63
N LEU A 327 -22.91 -4.20 4.31
CA LEU A 327 -21.66 -3.52 3.98
C LEU A 327 -21.09 -3.99 2.62
N ARG A 328 -21.07 -5.30 2.37
CA ARG A 328 -20.67 -5.88 1.07
C ARG A 328 -21.52 -5.33 -0.06
N ALA A 329 -22.85 -5.35 0.09
CA ALA A 329 -23.76 -4.80 -0.90
C ALA A 329 -23.48 -3.32 -1.20
N ARG A 330 -23.22 -2.51 -0.16
CA ARG A 330 -22.83 -1.10 -0.32
C ARG A 330 -21.49 -0.95 -1.05
N LEU A 331 -20.48 -1.77 -0.75
CA LEU A 331 -19.17 -1.73 -1.42
C LEU A 331 -19.28 -2.19 -2.89
N HIS A 332 -20.08 -3.23 -3.16
CA HIS A 332 -20.37 -3.69 -4.51
C HIS A 332 -21.10 -2.61 -5.31
N GLN A 333 -22.05 -1.89 -4.72
CA GLN A 333 -22.70 -0.77 -5.39
C GLN A 333 -21.70 0.34 -5.77
N VAL A 334 -20.73 0.63 -4.90
CA VAL A 334 -19.66 1.59 -5.21
C VAL A 334 -18.84 1.11 -6.40
N LEU A 335 -18.50 -0.18 -6.46
CA LEU A 335 -17.77 -0.76 -7.59
C LEU A 335 -18.58 -0.70 -8.88
N VAL A 336 -19.86 -1.08 -8.88
CA VAL A 336 -20.73 -0.98 -10.07
C VAL A 336 -20.77 0.46 -10.58
N ASN A 337 -20.93 1.44 -9.69
CA ASN A 337 -21.01 2.85 -10.07
C ASN A 337 -19.67 3.42 -10.58
N ARG A 338 -18.53 2.84 -10.18
CA ARG A 338 -17.19 3.35 -10.51
C ARG A 338 -16.44 2.53 -11.54
N ALA A 339 -16.87 1.30 -11.85
CA ALA A 339 -16.14 0.35 -12.69
C ALA A 339 -15.75 0.96 -14.04
N TYR A 340 -16.64 1.73 -14.67
CA TYR A 340 -16.40 2.32 -15.99
C TYR A 340 -15.69 3.69 -15.96
N SER A 341 -15.30 4.19 -14.78
CA SER A 341 -14.66 5.51 -14.67
C SER A 341 -13.18 5.52 -15.07
N SER A 342 -12.49 4.38 -14.95
CA SER A 342 -11.11 4.21 -15.39
C SER A 342 -10.76 2.73 -15.59
N PRO A 343 -9.74 2.40 -16.41
CA PRO A 343 -9.23 1.04 -16.54
C PRO A 343 -8.79 0.40 -15.21
N ASP A 344 -8.21 1.19 -14.30
CA ASP A 344 -7.77 0.69 -12.99
C ASP A 344 -8.98 0.34 -12.10
N ALA A 345 -10.02 1.20 -12.08
CA ALA A 345 -11.25 0.91 -11.35
C ALA A 345 -11.99 -0.31 -11.92
N PHE A 346 -11.97 -0.50 -13.24
CA PHE A 346 -12.54 -1.65 -13.91
C PHE A 346 -11.85 -2.96 -13.50
N ALA A 347 -10.51 -2.99 -13.55
CA ALA A 347 -9.73 -4.15 -13.15
C ALA A 347 -9.95 -4.53 -11.68
N VAL A 348 -10.00 -3.54 -10.78
CA VAL A 348 -10.32 -3.77 -9.35
C VAL A 348 -11.73 -4.33 -9.16
N ALA A 349 -12.71 -3.81 -9.90
CA ALA A 349 -14.09 -4.31 -9.83
C ALA A 349 -14.16 -5.79 -10.22
N LEU A 350 -13.50 -6.20 -11.31
CA LEU A 350 -13.41 -7.61 -11.70
C LEU A 350 -12.78 -8.46 -10.59
N ASP A 351 -11.63 -8.04 -10.05
CA ASP A 351 -10.93 -8.77 -8.98
C ASP A 351 -11.81 -8.97 -7.73
N VAL A 352 -12.55 -7.93 -7.32
CA VAL A 352 -13.45 -8.02 -6.17
C VAL A 352 -14.65 -8.90 -6.46
N PHE A 353 -15.25 -8.84 -7.66
CA PHE A 353 -16.39 -9.69 -8.01
C PHE A 353 -16.01 -11.16 -8.24
N ILE A 354 -14.79 -11.44 -8.72
CA ILE A 354 -14.21 -12.79 -8.73
C ILE A 354 -14.14 -13.33 -7.30
N MET A 355 -13.53 -12.56 -6.39
CA MET A 355 -13.37 -12.97 -4.99
C MET A 355 -14.72 -13.13 -4.28
N ALA A 356 -15.69 -12.28 -4.58
CA ALA A 356 -17.02 -12.30 -3.98
C ALA A 356 -17.97 -13.34 -4.61
N GLN A 357 -17.53 -14.09 -5.62
CA GLN A 357 -18.34 -15.08 -6.36
C GLN A 357 -19.68 -14.47 -6.82
N GLN A 358 -19.59 -13.34 -7.52
CA GLN A 358 -20.75 -12.61 -8.06
C GLN A 358 -20.72 -12.68 -9.58
N GLU A 359 -21.00 -13.86 -10.14
CA GLU A 359 -20.77 -14.16 -11.55
C GLU A 359 -21.67 -13.33 -12.48
N LYS A 360 -22.88 -12.99 -12.05
CA LYS A 360 -23.82 -12.17 -12.83
C LYS A 360 -23.28 -10.76 -13.05
N GLN A 361 -22.78 -10.15 -11.98
CA GLN A 361 -22.17 -8.81 -12.03
C GLN A 361 -20.86 -8.86 -12.81
N LEU A 362 -20.05 -9.90 -12.62
CA LEU A 362 -18.82 -10.12 -13.36
C LEU A 362 -19.06 -10.20 -14.88
N LEU A 363 -20.08 -10.97 -15.30
CA LEU A 363 -20.48 -11.07 -16.70
C LEU A 363 -20.93 -9.71 -17.25
N SER A 364 -21.82 -9.01 -16.53
CA SER A 364 -22.33 -7.69 -16.94
C SER A 364 -21.20 -6.67 -17.10
N LEU A 365 -20.19 -6.69 -16.20
CA LEU A 365 -19.02 -5.84 -16.34
C LEU A 365 -18.22 -6.17 -17.60
N LEU A 366 -17.93 -7.45 -17.86
CA LEU A 366 -17.16 -7.85 -19.04
C LEU A 366 -17.90 -7.52 -20.36
N GLU A 367 -19.20 -7.77 -20.43
CA GLU A 367 -20.01 -7.48 -21.63
C GLU A 367 -20.01 -5.99 -21.97
N CYS A 368 -20.10 -5.11 -20.97
CA CYS A 368 -20.16 -3.67 -21.18
C CYS A 368 -18.78 -2.99 -21.23
N GLY A 369 -17.76 -3.57 -20.60
CA GLY A 369 -16.52 -2.86 -20.23
C GLY A 369 -15.22 -3.55 -20.61
N ALA A 370 -15.22 -4.72 -21.26
CA ALA A 370 -13.99 -5.43 -21.60
C ALA A 370 -12.98 -4.59 -22.42
N HIS A 371 -13.46 -3.61 -23.20
CA HIS A 371 -12.63 -2.67 -23.95
C HIS A 371 -11.76 -1.75 -23.07
N LEU A 372 -12.08 -1.59 -21.78
CA LEU A 372 -11.30 -0.81 -20.82
C LEU A 372 -10.07 -1.57 -20.32
N LEU A 373 -10.00 -2.89 -20.52
CA LEU A 373 -8.88 -3.71 -20.07
C LEU A 373 -7.66 -3.47 -20.93
N ARG A 374 -6.52 -3.20 -20.27
CA ARG A 374 -5.24 -3.01 -20.96
C ARG A 374 -4.50 -4.35 -21.06
N PRO A 375 -3.52 -4.43 -21.97
CA PRO A 375 -2.42 -5.39 -21.94
C PRO A 375 -1.99 -5.94 -20.57
N ARG A 376 -1.80 -5.06 -19.57
CA ARG A 376 -1.34 -5.41 -18.23
C ARG A 376 -2.42 -6.05 -17.34
N ASP A 377 -3.69 -5.84 -17.67
CA ASP A 377 -4.85 -6.34 -16.92
C ASP A 377 -5.29 -7.75 -17.42
N ALA A 378 -4.55 -8.34 -18.36
CA ALA A 378 -4.88 -9.62 -19.00
C ALA A 378 -5.05 -10.77 -17.98
N ALA A 379 -4.22 -10.84 -16.94
CA ALA A 379 -4.34 -11.86 -15.90
C ALA A 379 -5.66 -11.75 -15.11
N THR A 380 -6.13 -10.53 -14.84
CA THR A 380 -7.44 -10.31 -14.21
C THR A 380 -8.57 -10.68 -15.16
N HIS A 381 -8.46 -10.35 -16.45
CA HIS A 381 -9.44 -10.75 -17.47
C HIS A 381 -9.57 -12.28 -17.56
N GLN A 382 -8.44 -12.98 -17.68
CA GLN A 382 -8.41 -14.45 -17.77
C GLN A 382 -8.99 -15.09 -16.50
N ARG A 383 -8.64 -14.60 -15.31
CA ARG A 383 -9.25 -15.07 -14.06
C ARG A 383 -10.77 -14.86 -14.05
N ALA A 384 -11.25 -13.70 -14.51
CA ALA A 384 -12.68 -13.42 -14.61
C ALA A 384 -13.40 -14.42 -15.53
N VAL A 385 -12.87 -14.63 -16.73
CA VAL A 385 -13.44 -15.56 -17.72
C VAL A 385 -13.38 -17.01 -17.23
N ALA A 386 -12.29 -17.42 -16.59
CA ALA A 386 -12.16 -18.75 -15.99
C ALA A 386 -13.20 -18.97 -14.89
N THR A 387 -13.41 -17.98 -14.00
CA THR A 387 -14.46 -18.04 -12.97
C THR A 387 -15.86 -18.15 -13.59
N LEU A 388 -16.17 -17.39 -14.65
CA LEU A 388 -17.43 -17.55 -15.38
C LEU A 388 -17.58 -18.94 -16.01
N GLY A 389 -16.48 -19.51 -16.53
CA GLY A 389 -16.44 -20.83 -17.14
C GLY A 389 -16.75 -21.99 -16.19
N GLN A 390 -16.50 -21.80 -14.89
CA GLN A 390 -16.85 -22.76 -13.84
C GLN A 390 -18.37 -22.83 -13.63
N HIS A 391 -19.11 -21.75 -13.91
CA HIS A 391 -20.56 -21.72 -13.76
C HIS A 391 -21.28 -22.30 -14.99
N PRO A 392 -22.06 -23.40 -14.88
CA PRO A 392 -22.63 -24.11 -16.04
C PRO A 392 -23.44 -23.23 -17.00
N VAL A 393 -24.25 -22.30 -16.47
CA VAL A 393 -25.11 -21.40 -17.27
C VAL A 393 -24.30 -20.35 -18.04
N LEU A 394 -23.14 -19.95 -17.53
CA LEU A 394 -22.33 -18.86 -18.09
C LEU A 394 -21.16 -19.38 -18.94
N ARG A 395 -20.89 -20.68 -18.88
CA ARG A 395 -19.80 -21.38 -19.57
C ARG A 395 -19.74 -21.07 -21.07
N ALA A 396 -20.87 -21.13 -21.77
CA ALA A 396 -20.91 -20.85 -23.21
C ALA A 396 -20.47 -19.40 -23.51
N ARG A 397 -20.78 -18.45 -22.62
CA ARG A 397 -20.39 -17.04 -22.78
C ARG A 397 -18.91 -16.86 -22.48
N ALA A 398 -18.40 -17.51 -21.43
CA ALA A 398 -16.97 -17.54 -21.13
C ALA A 398 -16.15 -18.12 -22.30
N LEU A 399 -16.57 -19.24 -22.88
CA LEU A 399 -15.91 -19.83 -24.06
C LEU A 399 -15.91 -18.88 -25.26
N ALA A 400 -17.02 -18.18 -25.52
CA ALA A 400 -17.08 -17.18 -26.59
C ALA A 400 -16.11 -16.01 -26.35
N MET A 401 -15.90 -15.58 -25.09
CA MET A 401 -14.88 -14.58 -24.75
C MET A 401 -13.46 -15.08 -25.05
N VAL A 402 -13.14 -16.32 -24.67
CA VAL A 402 -11.84 -16.94 -25.00
C VAL A 402 -11.65 -17.04 -26.51
N GLU A 403 -12.68 -17.46 -27.25
CA GLU A 403 -12.65 -17.54 -28.70
C GLU A 403 -12.32 -16.17 -29.33
N ASN A 404 -13.04 -15.13 -28.90
CA ASN A 404 -12.86 -13.77 -29.39
C ASN A 404 -11.45 -13.22 -29.11
N GLU A 405 -10.91 -13.48 -27.93
CA GLU A 405 -9.55 -13.05 -27.55
C GLU A 405 -8.47 -13.78 -28.37
N LEU A 406 -8.61 -15.10 -28.55
CA LEU A 406 -7.71 -15.88 -29.38
C LEU A 406 -7.77 -15.43 -30.84
N LEU A 407 -8.96 -15.19 -31.39
CA LEU A 407 -9.11 -14.67 -32.76
C LEU A 407 -8.57 -13.23 -32.88
N GLY A 408 -8.73 -12.41 -31.85
CA GLY A 408 -8.13 -11.08 -31.78
C GLY A 408 -6.60 -11.12 -31.84
N LEU A 409 -5.99 -12.04 -31.08
CA LEU A 409 -4.55 -12.31 -31.15
C LEU A 409 -4.12 -12.78 -32.55
N VAL A 410 -4.87 -13.70 -33.16
CA VAL A 410 -4.60 -14.20 -34.52
C VAL A 410 -4.63 -13.07 -35.55
N ARG A 411 -5.61 -12.18 -35.48
CA ARG A 411 -5.70 -11.00 -36.36
C ARG A 411 -4.53 -10.04 -36.15
N ARG A 412 -4.12 -9.79 -34.90
CA ARG A 412 -2.94 -8.97 -34.60
C ARG A 412 -1.67 -9.59 -35.18
N MET A 413 -1.47 -10.89 -34.99
CA MET A 413 -0.33 -11.62 -35.56
C MET A 413 -0.35 -11.54 -37.10
N TYR A 414 -1.51 -11.70 -37.72
CA TYR A 414 -1.67 -11.57 -39.17
C TYR A 414 -1.34 -10.16 -39.66
N ALA A 415 -1.79 -9.11 -38.97
CA ALA A 415 -1.45 -7.74 -39.32
C ALA A 415 0.07 -7.47 -39.25
N HIS A 416 0.75 -7.99 -38.21
CA HIS A 416 2.21 -7.88 -38.09
C HIS A 416 2.93 -8.66 -39.22
N LEU A 417 2.42 -9.84 -39.58
CA LEU A 417 2.92 -10.60 -40.72
C LEU A 417 2.80 -9.84 -42.02
N LEU A 418 1.63 -9.25 -42.29
CA LEU A 418 1.41 -8.47 -43.50
C LEU A 418 2.30 -7.21 -43.55
N ALA A 419 2.58 -6.60 -42.40
CA ALA A 419 3.49 -5.46 -42.32
C ALA A 419 4.93 -5.84 -42.69
N GLU A 420 5.40 -7.02 -42.27
CA GLU A 420 6.75 -7.52 -42.60
C GLU A 420 6.83 -8.20 -43.97
N PHE A 421 5.72 -8.78 -44.43
CA PHE A 421 5.60 -9.56 -45.66
C PHE A 421 4.31 -9.19 -46.41
N PRO A 422 4.25 -8.01 -47.06
CA PRO A 422 3.03 -7.54 -47.74
C PRO A 422 2.58 -8.47 -48.87
N GLY A 423 3.49 -9.24 -49.47
CA GLY A 423 3.16 -10.27 -50.46
C GLY A 423 2.22 -11.36 -49.93
N LEU A 424 2.12 -11.57 -48.61
CA LEU A 424 1.15 -12.48 -48.00
C LEU A 424 -0.31 -12.06 -48.18
N ALA A 425 -0.57 -10.81 -48.59
CA ALA A 425 -1.92 -10.32 -48.85
C ALA A 425 -2.44 -10.72 -50.25
N THR A 426 -1.57 -11.17 -51.17
CA THR A 426 -1.94 -11.52 -52.54
C THR A 426 -2.02 -13.03 -52.72
N ALA A 427 -2.90 -13.49 -53.63
CA ALA A 427 -3.01 -14.91 -53.97
C ALA A 427 -1.67 -15.48 -54.46
N ASP A 428 -0.97 -14.73 -55.33
CA ASP A 428 0.35 -15.13 -55.85
C ASP A 428 1.39 -15.35 -54.75
N GLY A 429 1.41 -14.49 -53.72
CA GLY A 429 2.35 -14.65 -52.61
C GLY A 429 1.99 -15.83 -51.71
N VAL A 430 0.69 -16.13 -51.56
CA VAL A 430 0.22 -17.33 -50.86
C VAL A 430 0.62 -18.59 -51.63
N ASP A 431 0.43 -18.63 -52.94
CA ASP A 431 0.81 -19.76 -53.80
C ASP A 431 2.32 -20.00 -53.79
N GLN A 432 3.12 -18.93 -53.86
CA GLN A 432 4.58 -19.01 -53.71
C GLN A 432 4.99 -19.64 -52.38
N ILE A 433 4.33 -19.26 -51.27
CA ILE A 433 4.63 -19.86 -49.97
C ILE A 433 4.19 -21.32 -49.91
N HIS A 434 3.05 -21.68 -50.50
CA HIS A 434 2.66 -23.09 -50.62
C HIS A 434 3.73 -23.88 -51.38
N GLU A 435 4.28 -23.35 -52.47
CA GLU A 435 5.36 -23.98 -53.24
C GLU A 435 6.68 -24.09 -52.44
N ILE A 436 6.99 -23.09 -51.62
CA ILE A 436 8.16 -23.09 -50.72
C ILE A 436 7.97 -24.12 -49.60
N MET A 437 6.74 -24.29 -49.10
CA MET A 437 6.45 -25.10 -47.91
C MET A 437 6.16 -26.56 -48.21
N ASN A 438 5.78 -26.90 -49.45
CA ASN A 438 5.48 -28.26 -49.89
C ASN A 438 6.64 -29.28 -49.69
N PRO A 439 7.93 -28.94 -49.93
CA PRO A 439 9.02 -29.88 -49.67
C PRO A 439 9.27 -30.11 -48.17
N ALA A 440 9.87 -31.26 -47.85
CA ALA A 440 10.24 -31.60 -46.48
C ALA A 440 11.15 -30.52 -45.86
N VAL A 441 11.08 -30.36 -44.55
CA VAL A 441 11.79 -29.30 -43.81
C VAL A 441 13.30 -29.37 -43.98
N SER A 442 13.83 -30.59 -44.05
CA SER A 442 15.24 -30.89 -44.24
C SER A 442 15.69 -30.78 -45.71
N ASP A 443 14.77 -30.48 -46.65
CA ASP A 443 15.11 -30.37 -48.05
C ASP A 443 15.88 -29.05 -48.31
N PRO A 444 17.12 -29.10 -48.82
CA PRO A 444 17.88 -27.90 -49.16
C PRO A 444 17.18 -27.04 -50.23
N ALA A 445 16.33 -27.62 -51.08
CA ALA A 445 15.56 -26.88 -52.08
C ALA A 445 14.57 -25.90 -51.42
N ARG A 446 13.90 -26.32 -50.33
CA ARG A 446 13.01 -25.45 -49.54
C ARG A 446 13.77 -24.29 -48.92
N GLN A 447 14.96 -24.55 -48.36
CA GLN A 447 15.80 -23.49 -47.78
C GLN A 447 16.23 -22.47 -48.83
N ARG A 448 16.61 -22.93 -50.04
CA ARG A 448 16.98 -22.06 -51.16
C ARG A 448 15.80 -21.19 -51.61
N ARG A 449 14.63 -21.78 -51.85
CA ARG A 449 13.42 -21.06 -52.27
C ARG A 449 12.97 -20.04 -51.22
N LEU A 450 13.03 -20.40 -49.93
CA LEU A 450 12.74 -19.48 -48.83
C LEU A 450 13.71 -18.29 -48.81
N ALA A 451 15.01 -18.54 -49.01
CA ALA A 451 16.02 -17.48 -49.05
C ALA A 451 15.85 -16.54 -50.25
N GLU A 452 15.49 -17.08 -51.41
CA GLU A 452 15.17 -16.30 -52.62
C GLU A 452 13.92 -15.45 -52.43
N TRP A 453 12.85 -16.02 -51.88
CA TRP A 453 11.62 -15.30 -51.56
C TRP A 453 11.87 -14.17 -50.55
N LEU A 454 12.59 -14.45 -49.47
CA LEU A 454 12.98 -13.42 -48.48
C LEU A 454 13.81 -12.29 -49.11
N ARG A 455 14.69 -12.62 -50.07
CA ARG A 455 15.47 -11.61 -50.82
C ARG A 455 14.57 -10.75 -51.70
N GLY A 456 13.60 -11.36 -52.38
CA GLY A 456 12.59 -10.67 -53.20
C GLY A 456 11.74 -9.69 -52.39
N VAL A 457 11.22 -10.14 -51.23
CA VAL A 457 10.44 -9.27 -50.32
C VAL A 457 11.27 -8.08 -49.84
N ARG A 458 12.54 -8.31 -49.46
CA ARG A 458 13.45 -7.22 -49.05
C ARG A 458 13.74 -6.24 -50.18
N GLY A 459 13.94 -6.75 -51.40
CA GLY A 459 14.16 -5.92 -52.59
C GLY A 459 12.95 -5.04 -52.91
N SER A 460 11.73 -5.54 -52.69
CA SER A 460 10.50 -4.78 -52.88
C SER A 460 10.21 -3.76 -51.77
N MET A 461 10.70 -3.99 -50.54
CA MET A 461 10.55 -3.05 -49.42
C MET A 461 11.57 -1.89 -49.45
N ALA A 462 12.67 -2.05 -50.18
CA ALA A 462 13.60 -0.95 -50.43
C ALA A 462 12.90 0.07 -51.35
N MET A 463 12.20 1.03 -50.73
CA MET A 463 11.49 2.11 -51.41
C MET A 463 12.35 2.69 -52.55
N PRO A 464 11.89 2.66 -53.81
CA PRO A 464 12.56 3.34 -54.92
C PRO A 464 12.34 4.85 -54.74
N GLY A 465 13.12 5.49 -53.86
CA GLY A 465 13.00 6.92 -53.59
C GLY A 465 13.71 7.43 -52.34
N SER A 466 14.02 6.57 -51.35
CA SER A 466 14.82 7.00 -50.19
C SER A 466 16.30 6.69 -50.42
N GLN A 467 16.92 7.35 -51.39
CA GLN A 467 18.36 7.61 -51.26
C GLN A 467 18.50 8.60 -50.09
N PRO A 468 19.24 8.29 -49.01
CA PRO A 468 19.65 9.33 -48.09
C PRO A 468 20.36 10.41 -48.91
N PRO A 469 20.09 11.71 -48.69
CA PRO A 469 20.73 12.77 -49.47
C PRO A 469 22.24 12.57 -49.36
N ARG A 470 22.89 12.29 -50.50
CA ARG A 470 24.35 12.31 -50.60
C ARG A 470 24.77 13.75 -50.36
N MET A 471 25.09 14.08 -49.13
CA MET A 471 25.82 15.31 -48.80
C MET A 471 27.14 15.26 -49.59
N PRO A 472 27.44 16.24 -50.46
CA PRO A 472 28.74 16.33 -51.09
C PRO A 472 29.77 16.65 -50.01
N VAL A 473 30.71 15.73 -49.80
CA VAL A 473 31.90 15.98 -48.99
C VAL A 473 32.80 16.89 -49.82
N SER A 474 32.76 18.20 -49.53
CA SER A 474 33.85 19.10 -49.89
C SER A 474 34.96 18.94 -48.85
N GLU A 475 36.04 18.28 -49.27
CA GLU A 475 37.35 18.37 -48.63
C GLU A 475 37.92 19.76 -48.88
N THR A 476 37.90 20.62 -47.86
CA THR A 476 38.84 21.72 -47.74
C THR A 476 39.39 21.76 -46.34
N VAL A 477 40.69 21.46 -46.27
CA VAL A 477 41.59 21.63 -45.13
C VAL A 477 41.58 23.08 -44.66
N SER A 478 41.42 23.29 -43.36
CA SER A 478 42.01 24.44 -42.68
C SER A 478 42.24 24.13 -41.19
N THR A 479 43.51 24.10 -40.87
CA THR A 479 44.13 24.10 -39.55
C THR A 479 43.80 25.37 -38.76
N VAL A 480 43.29 25.26 -37.53
CA VAL A 480 43.50 26.25 -36.46
C VAL A 480 43.59 25.52 -35.11
N THR A 481 44.51 26.01 -34.29
CA THR A 481 45.14 25.39 -33.13
C THR A 481 44.57 25.96 -31.81
N THR A 482 44.72 25.17 -30.71
CA THR A 482 44.77 25.53 -29.26
C THR A 482 43.47 25.81 -28.47
N PRO A 483 43.45 25.71 -27.10
CA PRO A 483 43.92 24.61 -26.22
C PRO A 483 43.01 24.31 -24.98
N SER A 484 43.37 23.27 -24.21
CA SER A 484 43.07 23.07 -22.76
C SER A 484 41.62 22.65 -22.38
N VAL A 485 41.30 21.81 -21.39
CA VAL A 485 41.92 21.50 -20.08
C VAL A 485 41.64 20.03 -19.69
N VAL A 486 42.63 19.48 -19.00
CA VAL A 486 42.75 18.22 -18.26
C VAL A 486 41.52 17.85 -17.40
N SER A 487 41.13 16.57 -17.43
CA SER A 487 40.74 15.88 -16.18
C SER A 487 41.07 14.39 -16.24
N THR A 488 42.20 14.07 -15.62
CA THR A 488 42.68 12.74 -15.24
C THR A 488 41.83 12.14 -14.12
N LEU A 489 41.50 10.84 -14.17
CA LEU A 489 42.04 9.81 -13.26
C LEU A 489 41.31 8.46 -13.38
N HIS A 490 42.14 7.44 -13.63
CA HIS A 490 42.06 6.03 -13.20
C HIS A 490 41.03 5.06 -13.80
N ALA A 491 41.52 4.26 -14.76
CA ALA A 491 41.18 2.84 -14.89
C ALA A 491 42.50 2.02 -15.05
N PRO A 492 42.62 0.82 -14.45
CA PRO A 492 43.83 -0.02 -14.50
C PRO A 492 43.99 -0.78 -15.83
N PRO A 493 45.19 -1.33 -16.13
CA PRO A 493 45.59 -1.71 -17.48
C PRO A 493 44.97 -3.05 -17.92
N SER A 494 44.44 -3.05 -19.15
CA SER A 494 44.02 -4.24 -19.86
C SER A 494 45.24 -4.98 -20.40
N GLU A 495 45.49 -6.17 -19.86
CA GLU A 495 46.43 -7.13 -20.44
C GLU A 495 45.92 -7.65 -21.78
N TYR A 496 46.84 -7.69 -22.74
CA TYR A 496 46.71 -8.36 -24.02
C TYR A 496 46.43 -9.85 -23.82
N THR A 497 45.31 -10.34 -24.32
CA THR A 497 45.21 -11.75 -24.75
C THR A 497 44.43 -11.86 -26.07
N SER A 498 45.16 -12.40 -27.03
CA SER A 498 44.77 -13.04 -28.28
C SER A 498 43.28 -13.30 -28.52
N SER A 499 42.82 -12.78 -29.66
CA SER A 499 41.65 -13.19 -30.41
C SER A 499 41.54 -14.72 -30.57
N PRO A 500 40.42 -15.35 -30.15
CA PRO A 500 39.96 -16.60 -30.72
C PRO A 500 38.88 -16.31 -31.77
N GLU A 501 38.97 -16.98 -32.91
CA GLU A 501 37.93 -17.02 -33.94
C GLU A 501 36.54 -17.30 -33.34
N PRO A 502 35.46 -16.75 -33.92
CA PRO A 502 34.12 -17.02 -33.43
C PRO A 502 33.73 -18.46 -33.77
N VAL A 503 33.99 -19.38 -32.84
CA VAL A 503 33.31 -20.67 -32.80
C VAL A 503 31.82 -20.35 -32.63
N VAL A 504 31.06 -20.56 -33.71
CA VAL A 504 29.59 -20.50 -33.71
C VAL A 504 29.12 -21.67 -32.84
N SER A 505 29.13 -21.48 -31.53
CA SER A 505 28.45 -22.36 -30.61
C SER A 505 26.96 -22.26 -30.94
N HIS A 506 26.36 -23.40 -31.29
CA HIS A 506 24.92 -23.61 -31.26
C HIS A 506 24.43 -23.58 -29.80
N ALA A 507 24.69 -22.49 -29.09
CA ALA A 507 24.01 -22.19 -27.85
C ALA A 507 22.51 -22.24 -28.18
N LYS A 508 21.78 -23.10 -27.48
CA LYS A 508 20.31 -23.11 -27.43
C LYS A 508 19.87 -21.71 -27.01
N ARG A 509 19.79 -20.78 -27.95
CA ARG A 509 19.29 -19.44 -27.72
C ARG A 509 17.82 -19.63 -27.42
N GLU A 510 17.50 -19.52 -26.13
CA GLU A 510 16.12 -19.48 -25.69
C GLU A 510 15.43 -18.38 -26.49
N PRO A 511 14.37 -18.73 -27.22
CA PRO A 511 13.88 -17.81 -28.21
C PRO A 511 13.10 -16.68 -27.51
N ALA A 512 13.27 -15.45 -27.97
CA ALA A 512 12.66 -14.28 -27.32
C ALA A 512 11.12 -14.36 -27.41
N ASN A 513 10.49 -14.61 -26.26
CA ASN A 513 9.05 -14.74 -26.13
C ASN A 513 8.34 -13.42 -26.48
N THR A 514 7.59 -13.36 -27.59
CA THR A 514 6.80 -12.16 -27.91
C THR A 514 5.63 -12.05 -26.94
N GLU A 515 5.20 -10.82 -26.63
CA GLU A 515 4.07 -10.60 -25.72
C GLU A 515 2.78 -11.27 -26.22
N ASP A 516 2.52 -11.25 -27.53
CA ASP A 516 1.35 -11.91 -28.14
C ASP A 516 1.44 -13.43 -28.05
N GLY A 517 2.63 -14.02 -28.24
CA GLY A 517 2.85 -15.45 -28.06
C GLY A 517 2.65 -15.91 -26.61
N LYS A 518 3.14 -15.12 -25.65
CA LYS A 518 2.87 -15.36 -24.22
C LYS A 518 1.36 -15.29 -23.93
N ARG A 519 0.67 -14.24 -24.39
CA ARG A 519 -0.78 -14.09 -24.20
C ARG A 519 -1.60 -15.21 -24.84
N TRP A 520 -1.21 -15.68 -26.02
CA TRP A 520 -1.83 -16.82 -26.67
C TRP A 520 -1.79 -18.06 -25.77
N ASN A 521 -0.61 -18.38 -25.24
CA ASN A 521 -0.45 -19.52 -24.32
C ASN A 521 -1.24 -19.33 -23.03
N GLU A 522 -1.25 -18.13 -22.44
CA GLU A 522 -2.04 -17.82 -21.25
C GLU A 522 -3.55 -18.01 -21.50
N TRP A 523 -4.07 -17.60 -22.67
CA TRP A 523 -5.46 -17.83 -23.05
C TRP A 523 -5.77 -19.30 -23.35
N LEU A 524 -4.83 -20.07 -23.91
CA LEU A 524 -4.98 -21.51 -24.06
C LEU A 524 -5.06 -22.21 -22.69
N ILE A 525 -4.24 -21.81 -21.72
CA ILE A 525 -4.27 -22.32 -20.35
C ILE A 525 -5.61 -21.95 -19.69
N CYS A 526 -6.01 -20.68 -19.77
CA CYS A 526 -7.29 -20.19 -19.27
C CYS A 526 -8.46 -20.96 -19.87
N GLY A 527 -8.48 -21.12 -21.19
CA GLY A 527 -9.52 -21.88 -21.90
C GLY A 527 -9.55 -23.34 -21.48
N SER A 528 -8.39 -23.98 -21.31
CA SER A 528 -8.32 -25.40 -20.90
C SER A 528 -8.92 -25.69 -19.52
N ALA A 529 -9.03 -24.68 -18.66
CA ALA A 529 -9.72 -24.78 -17.38
C ALA A 529 -11.27 -24.78 -17.52
N ILE A 530 -11.80 -24.50 -18.71
CA ILE A 530 -13.23 -24.42 -19.00
C ILE A 530 -13.67 -25.67 -19.78
N LEU A 531 -14.66 -26.39 -19.26
CA LEU A 531 -15.24 -27.55 -19.93
C LEU A 531 -15.78 -27.15 -21.32
N GLY A 532 -15.49 -27.96 -22.34
CA GLY A 532 -15.90 -27.70 -23.75
C GLY A 532 -14.89 -26.89 -24.58
N PHE A 533 -13.79 -26.41 -23.99
CA PHE A 533 -12.79 -25.62 -24.72
C PHE A 533 -12.15 -26.32 -25.93
N SER A 534 -12.12 -27.65 -25.96
CA SER A 534 -11.59 -28.40 -27.12
C SER A 534 -12.29 -28.02 -28.42
N GLU A 535 -13.61 -27.87 -28.40
CA GLU A 535 -14.42 -27.50 -29.56
C GLU A 535 -14.15 -26.04 -29.97
N THR A 536 -14.15 -25.12 -29.00
CA THR A 536 -13.79 -23.72 -29.22
C THR A 536 -12.39 -23.58 -29.82
N ARG A 537 -11.43 -24.38 -29.35
CA ARG A 537 -10.06 -24.38 -29.89
C ARG A 537 -10.03 -24.85 -31.34
N GLN A 538 -10.79 -25.89 -31.69
CA GLN A 538 -10.89 -26.35 -33.09
C GLN A 538 -11.51 -25.28 -33.98
N GLU A 539 -12.52 -24.57 -33.48
CA GLU A 539 -13.16 -23.46 -34.19
C GLU A 539 -12.20 -22.28 -34.42
N VAL A 540 -11.42 -21.89 -33.41
CA VAL A 540 -10.35 -20.89 -33.56
C VAL A 540 -9.34 -21.33 -34.61
N ILE A 541 -8.92 -22.60 -34.61
CA ILE A 541 -7.99 -23.15 -35.60
C ILE A 541 -8.59 -23.08 -37.01
N ARG A 542 -9.87 -23.46 -37.18
CA ARG A 542 -10.58 -23.39 -38.46
C ARG A 542 -10.61 -21.95 -39.00
N LYS A 543 -11.08 -21.00 -38.18
CA LYS A 543 -11.10 -19.57 -38.53
C LYS A 543 -9.72 -18.99 -38.81
N THR A 544 -8.69 -19.48 -38.11
CA THR A 544 -7.29 -19.08 -38.35
C THR A 544 -6.82 -19.52 -39.73
N LYS A 545 -7.16 -20.75 -40.15
CA LYS A 545 -6.84 -21.25 -41.50
C LYS A 545 -7.58 -20.47 -42.58
N GLU A 546 -8.82 -20.05 -42.33
CA GLU A 546 -9.59 -19.21 -43.26
C GLU A 546 -8.98 -17.82 -43.40
N LEU A 547 -8.51 -17.22 -42.30
CA LEU A 547 -7.86 -15.91 -42.33
C LEU A 547 -6.46 -15.96 -42.96
N MET A 548 -5.73 -17.06 -42.78
CA MET A 548 -4.37 -17.25 -43.24
C MET A 548 -4.26 -18.58 -44.02
N PRO A 549 -4.72 -18.63 -45.27
CA PRO A 549 -4.79 -19.87 -46.06
C PRO A 549 -3.43 -20.54 -46.27
N PHE A 550 -2.32 -19.78 -46.21
CA PHE A 550 -0.95 -20.30 -46.24
C PHE A 550 -0.58 -21.18 -45.02
N LEU A 551 -1.45 -21.27 -44.00
CA LEU A 551 -1.28 -22.08 -42.79
C LEU A 551 -1.94 -23.48 -42.86
N GLN A 552 -2.29 -24.02 -44.03
CA GLN A 552 -3.10 -25.24 -44.14
C GLN A 552 -2.55 -26.47 -43.38
N ASP A 553 -1.23 -26.62 -43.30
CA ASP A 553 -0.59 -27.72 -42.58
C ASP A 553 -0.57 -27.53 -41.05
N ARG A 554 -0.92 -28.60 -40.32
CA ARG A 554 -0.90 -28.62 -38.84
C ARG A 554 0.49 -28.30 -38.29
N GLU A 555 1.54 -28.72 -38.99
CA GLU A 555 2.92 -28.39 -38.67
C GLU A 555 3.22 -26.91 -38.91
N THR A 556 2.61 -26.29 -39.92
CA THR A 556 2.79 -24.87 -40.26
C THR A 556 2.13 -23.95 -39.25
N VAL A 557 0.92 -24.26 -38.76
CA VAL A 557 0.27 -23.52 -37.65
C VAL A 557 1.11 -23.64 -36.38
N ALA A 558 1.53 -24.86 -36.01
CA ALA A 558 2.38 -25.09 -34.85
C ALA A 558 3.72 -24.36 -34.97
N ARG A 559 4.30 -24.31 -36.18
CA ARG A 559 5.56 -23.62 -36.47
C ARG A 559 5.45 -22.12 -36.56
N MET A 560 4.34 -21.56 -37.02
CA MET A 560 4.13 -20.12 -36.97
C MET A 560 3.84 -19.66 -35.56
N ILE A 561 2.99 -20.37 -34.82
CA ILE A 561 2.83 -20.13 -33.37
C ILE A 561 4.20 -20.27 -32.70
N TYR A 562 5.01 -21.26 -33.06
CA TYR A 562 6.39 -21.35 -32.59
C TYR A 562 7.21 -20.12 -33.02
N TRP A 563 7.21 -19.70 -34.29
CA TRP A 563 7.90 -18.51 -34.77
C TRP A 563 7.41 -17.20 -34.13
N PHE A 564 6.16 -17.10 -33.68
CA PHE A 564 5.66 -15.95 -32.93
C PHE A 564 5.99 -16.02 -31.46
N VAL A 565 5.79 -17.17 -30.83
CA VAL A 565 6.12 -17.41 -29.43
C VAL A 565 7.63 -17.41 -29.22
N PHE A 566 8.44 -17.64 -30.25
CA PHE A 566 9.86 -17.89 -30.10
C PHE A 566 10.76 -17.14 -31.12
N GLY A 567 10.29 -16.85 -32.32
CA GLY A 567 11.14 -16.37 -33.42
C GLY A 567 11.31 -14.85 -33.49
N ARG A 568 12.42 -14.33 -32.93
CA ARG A 568 13.01 -13.03 -33.34
C ARG A 568 14.19 -13.22 -34.31
N LEU A 569 14.10 -14.21 -35.21
CA LEU A 569 15.15 -14.55 -36.16
C LEU A 569 15.41 -13.46 -37.21
N VAL A 570 14.46 -12.55 -37.46
CA VAL A 570 14.59 -11.52 -38.50
C VAL A 570 15.58 -10.40 -38.10
N ARG A 571 15.85 -10.17 -36.81
CA ARG A 571 16.88 -9.17 -36.41
C ARG A 571 18.32 -9.67 -36.56
N CYS A 572 18.55 -10.98 -36.61
CA CYS A 572 19.91 -11.52 -36.78
C CYS A 572 20.41 -11.48 -38.23
N VAL A 573 19.56 -11.19 -39.21
CA VAL A 573 19.95 -10.99 -40.62
C VAL A 573 20.00 -9.49 -40.97
N ARG A 574 19.96 -8.63 -39.95
CA ARG A 574 20.07 -7.16 -40.04
C ARG A 574 21.41 -6.65 -39.50
N ARG A 575 22.30 -7.54 -39.04
CA ARG A 575 23.69 -7.27 -38.66
C ARG A 575 24.62 -8.09 -39.53
#